data_AF-A0A924I4X6-F1
#
_entry.id   AF-A0A924I4X6-F1
#
_cell.length_a   1.000
_cell.length_b   1.000
_cell.length_c   1.000
_cell.angle_alpha   90.00
_cell.angle_beta   90.00
_cell.angle_gamma   90.00
#
_symmetry.space_group_name_H-M   'P 1'
#
loop_
_entity.id
_entity.type
_entity.pdbx_description
1 polymer ?
#
loop_
_entity_poly.entity_id
_entity_poly.type
_entity_poly.pdbx_seq_one_letter_code
_entity_poly.pdbx_strand_id
1 'polypeptide(L)'
;MRPAILLLLMLAACSPAAPPKPTEGEAQKARMDAATKAYAACIADGAKAIDVSKDAAGTLGDRVVTACKPLRNALMADVIAFHQIGHPKFSIDQSRAVAEASIATIEDDLRQQTVVTIVTRQSATPNETK
;
A
#
# COMPACT_ATOMS: atom_id res chain seq x y z
N MET A 1 10.65 -58.98 -40.73
CA MET A 1 11.42 -58.35 -39.63
C MET A 1 10.80 -56.99 -39.34
N ARG A 2 10.65 -56.66 -38.04
CA ARG A 2 10.37 -55.33 -37.42
C ARG A 2 11.06 -54.16 -38.15
N PRO A 3 10.78 -52.87 -37.88
CA PRO A 3 9.70 -52.23 -37.09
C PRO A 3 9.18 -50.89 -37.73
N ALA A 4 8.00 -50.37 -37.36
CA ALA A 4 7.67 -48.96 -37.68
C ALA A 4 6.55 -48.34 -36.84
N ILE A 5 6.37 -48.69 -35.57
CA ILE A 5 5.34 -48.02 -34.75
C ILE A 5 5.83 -47.93 -33.30
N LEU A 6 6.66 -46.93 -32.97
CA LEU A 6 7.03 -46.67 -31.56
C LEU A 6 7.54 -45.24 -31.29
N LEU A 7 7.32 -44.28 -32.19
CA LEU A 7 7.96 -42.95 -32.10
C LEU A 7 7.01 -41.76 -31.87
N LEU A 8 5.73 -41.97 -31.56
CA LEU A 8 4.73 -40.88 -31.47
C LEU A 8 4.16 -40.60 -30.06
N LEU A 9 4.70 -41.20 -29.00
CA LEU A 9 4.14 -41.07 -27.64
C LEU A 9 4.91 -40.13 -26.68
N MET A 10 5.90 -39.37 -27.14
CA MET A 10 6.81 -38.61 -26.26
C MET A 10 6.65 -37.07 -26.29
N LEU A 11 5.57 -36.51 -26.83
CA LEU A 11 5.39 -35.03 -26.89
C LEU A 11 4.10 -34.48 -26.28
N ALA A 12 3.28 -35.29 -25.61
CA ALA A 12 1.99 -34.84 -25.07
C ALA A 12 1.86 -35.08 -23.57
N ALA A 13 2.66 -34.37 -22.75
CA ALA A 13 2.31 -34.03 -21.35
C ALA A 13 3.41 -33.19 -20.69
N CYS A 14 3.63 -31.97 -21.18
CA CYS A 14 4.27 -30.93 -20.35
C CYS A 14 3.45 -29.65 -20.46
N SER A 15 2.14 -29.77 -20.23
CA SER A 15 1.36 -28.58 -19.85
C SER A 15 1.82 -28.21 -18.46
N PRO A 16 2.41 -27.02 -18.23
CA PRO A 16 2.75 -26.59 -16.88
C PRO A 16 1.48 -26.66 -16.05
N ALA A 17 1.56 -27.33 -14.90
CA ALA A 17 0.45 -27.41 -13.97
C ALA A 17 -0.05 -25.98 -13.69
N ALA A 18 -1.38 -25.81 -13.68
CA ALA A 18 -1.97 -24.52 -13.35
C ALA A 18 -1.39 -24.05 -12.00
N PRO A 19 -1.02 -22.76 -11.87
CA PRO A 19 -0.45 -22.27 -10.63
C PRO A 19 -1.42 -22.52 -9.48
N PRO A 20 -0.93 -22.88 -8.29
CA PRO A 20 -1.78 -23.10 -7.13
C PRO A 20 -2.57 -21.83 -6.82
N LYS A 21 -3.80 -22.00 -6.32
CA LYS A 21 -4.60 -20.88 -5.83
C LYS A 21 -3.88 -20.23 -4.64
N PRO A 22 -3.93 -18.89 -4.50
CA PRO A 22 -3.29 -18.22 -3.38
C PRO A 22 -3.92 -18.70 -2.07
N THR A 23 -3.07 -18.83 -1.06
CA THR A 23 -3.48 -19.04 0.32
C THR A 23 -4.26 -17.84 0.85
N GLU A 24 -5.00 -18.02 1.93
CA GLU A 24 -5.70 -16.92 2.61
C GLU A 24 -4.73 -15.79 3.01
N GLY A 25 -3.56 -16.15 3.55
CA GLY A 25 -2.51 -15.21 3.90
C GLY A 25 -1.98 -14.42 2.69
N GLU A 26 -1.76 -15.06 1.55
CA GLU A 26 -1.32 -14.39 0.31
C GLU A 26 -2.39 -13.44 -0.22
N ALA A 27 -3.65 -13.86 -0.22
CA ALA A 27 -4.77 -13.03 -0.65
C ALA A 27 -4.95 -11.80 0.27
N GLN A 28 -4.83 -11.98 1.59
CA GLN A 28 -4.93 -10.88 2.55
C GLN A 28 -3.73 -9.94 2.48
N LYS A 29 -2.52 -10.48 2.27
CA LYS A 29 -1.33 -9.67 2.01
C LYS A 29 -1.52 -8.78 0.78
N ALA A 30 -2.04 -9.33 -0.32
CA ALA A 30 -2.29 -8.56 -1.53
C ALA A 30 -3.30 -7.40 -1.31
N ARG A 31 -4.33 -7.61 -0.47
CA ARG A 31 -5.27 -6.56 -0.07
C ARG A 31 -4.58 -5.47 0.76
N MET A 32 -3.80 -5.86 1.76
CA MET A 32 -3.02 -4.93 2.59
C MET A 32 -2.04 -4.11 1.75
N ASP A 33 -1.34 -4.74 0.81
CA ASP A 33 -0.38 -4.06 -0.09
C ASP A 33 -1.13 -3.06 -1.01
N ALA A 34 -2.31 -3.43 -1.52
CA ALA A 34 -3.16 -2.53 -2.30
C ALA A 34 -3.69 -1.35 -1.48
N ALA A 35 -4.14 -1.58 -0.24
CA ALA A 35 -4.60 -0.54 0.67
C ALA A 35 -3.46 0.41 1.05
N THR A 36 -2.25 -0.12 1.29
CA THR A 36 -1.04 0.68 1.54
C THR A 36 -0.76 1.60 0.37
N LYS A 37 -0.79 1.06 -0.86
CA LYS A 37 -0.57 1.85 -2.07
C LYS A 37 -1.64 2.92 -2.26
N ALA A 38 -2.91 2.60 -2.03
CA ALA A 38 -4.01 3.55 -2.15
C ALA A 38 -3.88 4.70 -1.15
N TYR A 39 -3.52 4.39 0.11
CA TYR A 39 -3.29 5.40 1.13
C TYR A 39 -2.10 6.31 0.79
N ALA A 40 -0.96 5.74 0.40
CA ALA A 40 0.21 6.50 -0.02
C ALA A 40 -0.07 7.39 -1.24
N ALA A 41 -0.81 6.88 -2.23
CA ALA A 41 -1.20 7.65 -3.41
C ALA A 41 -2.09 8.85 -3.04
N CYS A 42 -3.08 8.66 -2.16
CA CYS A 42 -3.92 9.75 -1.69
C CYS A 42 -3.10 10.88 -1.06
N ILE A 43 -2.11 10.53 -0.21
CA ILE A 43 -1.24 11.52 0.42
C ILE A 43 -0.37 12.23 -0.62
N ALA A 44 0.28 11.47 -1.50
CA ALA A 44 1.16 12.03 -2.52
C ALA A 44 0.41 12.97 -3.49
N ASP A 45 -0.79 12.58 -3.91
CA ASP A 45 -1.60 13.39 -4.83
C ASP A 45 -2.21 14.60 -4.12
N GLY A 46 -2.62 14.45 -2.86
CA GLY A 46 -3.02 15.55 -2.01
C GLY A 46 -1.91 16.60 -1.86
N ALA A 47 -0.67 16.17 -1.61
CA ALA A 47 0.49 17.06 -1.49
C ALA A 47 0.81 17.82 -2.78
N LYS A 48 0.55 17.23 -3.95
CA LYS A 48 0.72 17.87 -5.27
C LYS A 48 -0.41 18.82 -5.63
N ALA A 49 -1.64 18.53 -5.19
CA ALA A 49 -2.83 19.27 -5.56
C ALA A 49 -3.16 20.42 -4.61
N ILE A 50 -2.76 20.33 -3.34
CA ILE A 50 -3.11 21.34 -2.33
C ILE A 50 -2.57 22.73 -2.68
N ASP A 51 -3.34 23.78 -2.38
CA ASP A 51 -2.87 25.17 -2.50
C ASP A 51 -1.79 25.44 -1.45
N VAL A 52 -0.65 25.95 -1.90
CA VAL A 52 0.54 26.16 -1.07
C VAL A 52 0.78 27.63 -0.71
N SER A 53 -0.08 28.54 -1.14
CA SER A 53 0.15 29.99 -1.08
C SER A 53 -0.02 30.62 0.31
N LYS A 54 -0.80 30.00 1.21
CA LYS A 54 -1.26 30.67 2.45
C LYS A 54 -0.78 30.05 3.75
N ASP A 55 -0.59 28.74 3.78
CA ASP A 55 -0.39 27.99 5.02
C ASP A 55 1.01 27.36 5.10
N ALA A 56 1.49 27.13 6.32
CA ALA A 56 2.74 26.43 6.55
C ALA A 56 2.67 24.98 6.06
N ALA A 57 3.79 24.46 5.54
CA ALA A 57 3.87 23.11 4.97
C ALA A 57 3.42 22.00 5.94
N GLY A 58 3.73 22.13 7.23
CA GLY A 58 3.26 21.19 8.26
C GLY A 58 1.73 21.15 8.38
N THR A 59 1.09 22.32 8.43
CA THR A 59 -0.39 22.44 8.47
C THR A 59 -1.04 21.89 7.22
N LEU A 60 -0.47 22.15 6.05
CA LEU A 60 -0.94 21.59 4.78
C LEU A 60 -0.79 20.06 4.75
N GLY A 61 0.32 19.53 5.26
CA GLY A 61 0.52 18.09 5.42
C GLY A 61 -0.52 17.43 6.32
N ASP A 62 -0.85 18.04 7.46
CA ASP A 62 -1.90 17.52 8.36
C ASP A 62 -3.28 17.50 7.70
N ARG A 63 -3.61 18.49 6.86
CA ARG A 63 -4.86 18.51 6.09
C ARG A 63 -4.90 17.37 5.07
N VAL A 64 -3.81 17.12 4.36
CA VAL A 64 -3.69 16.00 3.41
C VAL A 64 -3.90 14.66 4.13
N VAL A 65 -3.19 14.42 5.23
CA VAL A 65 -3.33 13.18 6.02
C VAL A 65 -4.77 13.01 6.53
N THR A 66 -5.38 14.09 7.03
CA THR A 66 -6.77 14.08 7.51
C THR A 66 -7.76 13.73 6.40
N ALA A 67 -7.56 14.27 5.19
CA ALA A 67 -8.39 13.95 4.02
C ALA A 67 -8.29 12.46 3.61
N CYS A 68 -7.13 11.83 3.83
CA CYS A 68 -6.89 10.43 3.50
C CYS A 68 -7.29 9.45 4.62
N LYS A 69 -7.90 9.91 5.72
CA LYS A 69 -8.33 9.08 6.86
C LYS A 69 -9.19 7.86 6.49
N PRO A 70 -10.13 7.91 5.52
CA PRO A 70 -10.89 6.71 5.14
C PRO A 70 -10.00 5.58 4.62
N LEU A 71 -8.96 5.91 3.83
CA LEU A 71 -8.01 4.92 3.30
C LEU A 71 -7.10 4.39 4.39
N ARG A 72 -6.68 5.23 5.34
CA ARG A 72 -5.97 4.81 6.55
C ARG A 72 -6.78 3.77 7.34
N ASN A 73 -8.09 4.00 7.51
CA ASN A 73 -8.96 3.07 8.23
C ASN A 73 -9.13 1.74 7.48
N ALA A 74 -9.18 1.77 6.14
CA ALA A 74 -9.21 0.55 5.34
C ALA A 74 -7.90 -0.24 5.50
N LEU A 75 -6.75 0.43 5.41
CA LEU A 75 -5.45 -0.17 5.66
C LEU A 75 -5.37 -0.80 7.06
N MET A 76 -5.85 -0.09 8.08
CA MET A 76 -5.90 -0.61 9.46
C MET A 76 -6.67 -1.92 9.55
N ALA A 77 -7.85 -2.00 8.93
CA ALA A 77 -8.65 -3.21 8.91
C ALA A 77 -7.90 -4.37 8.23
N ASP A 78 -7.22 -4.10 7.11
CA ASP A 78 -6.46 -5.13 6.38
C ASP A 78 -5.21 -5.62 7.13
N VAL A 79 -4.50 -4.72 7.83
CA VAL A 79 -3.35 -5.09 8.68
C VAL A 79 -3.81 -5.94 9.87
N ILE A 80 -4.92 -5.57 10.52
CA ILE A 80 -5.52 -6.37 11.61
C ILE A 80 -5.86 -7.77 11.11
N ALA A 81 -6.58 -7.87 9.99
CA ALA A 81 -6.98 -9.15 9.41
C ALA A 81 -5.75 -9.99 9.03
N PHE A 82 -4.73 -9.39 8.40
CA PHE A 82 -3.49 -10.08 8.07
C PHE A 82 -2.77 -10.61 9.32
N HIS A 83 -2.67 -9.80 10.37
CA HIS A 83 -2.04 -10.19 11.62
C HIS A 83 -2.78 -11.36 12.29
N GLN A 84 -4.11 -11.37 12.27
CA GLN A 84 -4.90 -12.42 12.89
C GLN A 84 -4.74 -13.79 12.21
N ILE A 85 -4.42 -13.81 10.91
CA ILE A 85 -4.08 -15.06 10.20
C ILE A 85 -2.81 -15.69 10.80
N GLY A 86 -1.77 -14.89 11.07
CA GLY A 86 -0.52 -15.37 11.67
C GLY A 86 -0.58 -15.57 13.19
N HIS A 87 -1.50 -14.88 13.86
CA HIS A 87 -1.61 -14.84 15.32
C HIS A 87 -3.06 -14.99 15.79
N PRO A 88 -3.70 -16.16 15.58
CA PRO A 88 -5.14 -16.34 15.81
C PRO A 88 -5.56 -16.23 17.29
N LYS A 89 -4.61 -16.23 18.22
CA LYS A 89 -4.86 -16.08 19.67
C LYS A 89 -4.81 -14.63 20.15
N PHE A 90 -4.42 -13.68 19.31
CA PHE A 90 -4.38 -12.27 19.69
C PHE A 90 -5.79 -11.72 19.84
N SER A 91 -6.00 -10.88 20.85
CA SER A 91 -7.24 -10.10 20.95
C SER A 91 -7.30 -9.04 19.86
N ILE A 92 -8.51 -8.54 19.58
CA ILE A 92 -8.70 -7.43 18.63
C ILE A 92 -7.88 -6.20 19.04
N ASP A 93 -7.82 -5.89 20.33
CA ASP A 93 -7.06 -4.74 20.83
C ASP A 93 -5.55 -4.93 20.62
N GLN A 94 -5.02 -6.14 20.81
CA GLN A 94 -3.62 -6.45 20.52
C GLN A 94 -3.32 -6.31 19.02
N SER A 95 -4.18 -6.85 18.15
CA SER A 95 -4.03 -6.73 16.70
C SER A 95 -4.15 -5.28 16.24
N ARG A 96 -5.05 -4.49 16.84
CA ARG A 96 -5.16 -3.05 16.58
C ARG A 96 -3.89 -2.30 16.98
N ALA A 97 -3.33 -2.57 18.16
CA ALA A 97 -2.11 -1.90 18.61
C ALA A 97 -0.93 -2.16 17.67
N VAL A 98 -0.77 -3.41 17.19
CA VAL A 98 0.27 -3.74 16.19
C VAL A 98 -0.01 -3.05 14.86
N ALA A 99 -1.27 -3.01 14.42
CA ALA A 99 -1.65 -2.34 13.18
C ALA A 99 -1.41 -0.81 13.25
N GLU A 100 -1.71 -0.18 14.40
CA GLU A 100 -1.40 1.22 14.66
C GLU A 100 0.09 1.51 14.59
N ALA A 101 0.92 0.68 15.25
CA ALA A 101 2.38 0.81 15.19
C ALA A 101 2.91 0.63 13.76
N SER A 102 2.38 -0.34 13.02
CA SER A 102 2.80 -0.63 11.65
C SER A 102 2.46 0.52 10.69
N ILE A 103 1.25 1.08 10.82
CA ILE A 103 0.83 2.22 10.00
C ILE A 103 1.61 3.48 10.38
N ALA A 104 1.91 3.70 11.65
CA ALA A 104 2.68 4.87 12.09
C ALA A 104 4.07 4.94 11.41
N THR A 105 4.75 3.80 11.22
CA THR A 105 6.02 3.76 10.48
C THR A 105 5.87 4.24 9.03
N ILE A 106 4.80 3.84 8.36
CA ILE A 106 4.51 4.29 6.98
C ILE A 106 4.15 5.79 6.97
N GLU A 107 3.38 6.24 7.96
CA GLU A 107 2.94 7.63 8.07
C GLU A 107 4.09 8.61 8.30
N ASP A 108 5.13 8.22 9.03
CA ASP A 108 6.32 9.05 9.24
C ASP A 108 7.03 9.34 7.91
N ASP A 109 7.25 8.32 7.09
CA ASP A 109 7.85 8.46 5.77
C ASP A 109 6.98 9.32 4.83
N LEU A 110 5.67 9.05 4.80
CA LEU A 110 4.73 9.79 3.97
C LEU A 110 4.61 11.26 4.40
N ARG A 111 4.67 11.56 5.70
CA ARG A 111 4.65 12.92 6.24
C ARG A 111 5.90 13.69 5.81
N GLN A 112 7.08 13.07 5.91
CA GLN A 112 8.32 13.70 5.45
C GLN A 112 8.26 14.02 3.95
N GLN A 113 7.84 13.06 3.13
CA GLN A 113 7.70 13.25 1.67
C GLN A 113 6.68 14.35 1.33
N THR A 114 5.58 14.41 2.07
CA THR A 114 4.53 15.43 1.91
C THR A 114 5.08 16.83 2.20
N VAL A 115 5.77 17.00 3.33
CA VAL A 115 6.37 18.28 3.70
C VAL A 115 7.40 18.72 2.66
N VAL A 116 8.30 17.84 2.23
CA VAL A 116 9.29 18.15 1.18
C VAL A 116 8.60 18.59 -0.10
N THR A 117 7.59 17.84 -0.56
CA THR A 117 6.84 18.17 -1.78
C THR A 117 6.22 19.57 -1.69
N ILE A 118 5.58 19.88 -0.57
CA ILE A 118 4.93 21.17 -0.35
C ILE A 118 5.97 22.30 -0.29
N VAL A 119 7.05 22.14 0.48
CA VAL A 119 8.12 23.14 0.58
C VAL A 119 8.75 23.41 -0.78
N THR A 120 9.05 22.38 -1.56
CA THR A 120 9.57 22.55 -2.93
C THR A 120 8.62 23.36 -3.80
N ARG A 121 7.31 23.11 -3.71
CA ARG A 121 6.29 23.89 -4.45
C ARG A 121 6.19 25.33 -3.97
N GLN A 122 6.33 25.57 -2.66
CA GLN A 122 6.36 26.92 -2.08
C GLN A 122 7.58 27.70 -2.56
N SER A 123 8.77 27.10 -2.56
CA SER A 123 9.99 27.74 -3.07
C SER A 123 9.98 27.99 -4.57
N ALA A 124 9.24 27.18 -5.33
CA ALA A 124 9.10 27.33 -6.79
C ALA A 124 8.03 28.38 -7.18
N THR A 125 7.17 28.80 -6.26
CA THR A 125 6.20 29.87 -6.47
C THR A 125 6.90 31.18 -6.12
N PRO A 126 7.29 32.02 -7.10
CA PRO A 126 7.98 33.26 -6.79
C PRO A 126 7.08 34.09 -5.89
N ASN A 127 7.63 34.63 -4.80
CA ASN A 127 6.97 35.69 -4.04
C ASN A 127 6.52 36.76 -5.04
N GLU A 128 5.21 36.88 -5.27
CA GLU A 128 4.67 38.12 -5.81
C GLU A 128 5.08 39.21 -4.82
N THR A 129 6.01 40.01 -5.33
CA THR A 129 6.67 41.10 -4.63
C THR A 129 5.59 42.05 -4.14
N LYS A 130 5.55 42.30 -2.83
CA LYS A 130 4.84 43.44 -2.28
C LYS A 130 5.73 44.16 -1.28
#